data_AF-A0A177EUX6-F1
#
_entry.id   AF-A0A177EUX6-F1
#
_cell.length_a   1.000
_cell.length_b   1.000
_cell.length_c   1.000
_cell.angle_alpha   90.00
_cell.angle_beta   90.00
_cell.angle_gamma   90.00
#
_symmetry.space_group_name_H-M   'P 1'
#
loop_
_entity.id
_entity.type
_entity.pdbx_description
1 polymer ?
#
loop_
_entity_poly.entity_id
_entity_poly.type
_entity_poly.pdbx_seq_one_letter_code
_entity_poly.pdbx_strand_id
1 'polypeptide(L)'
;MRDLSRTMVTSLRSHIRKHSSSSQSSLSEKRTSFGSSDYRSTTLEPNHIVVEDRQMDDERWSRLAFALGMPYGETQRPSPEAARFAQQVRRRRSVSGVEMADLLLPLLVSVAKDHRIMKCRTNTLFHRDGVPDEVPDFEVQDGWKMQLPTPRPTITLGYSSSAFSSHQLELQHGIISNSRHEPCNLAKLSQPVPDVYWPFFVVEAQDESMLAARNASAGSAATCNNALMIFAGAAEEPQRYYGDMNFLWRLSKAAQSFSLSINGKTACLNTHNSEGCLPHAVATIRTYQLDNEKDVESMTARISSILVWAENCRLQSISDLLSAFDKRVKLCRDNKAQKRSPYDPPELVTFNTAPRSRTSIIKSVIAESLPRWSRTI
;
A
#
# COMPACT_ATOMS: atom_id res chain seq x y z
N MET A 1 -34.68 -75.62 13.63
CA MET A 1 -34.42 -76.32 12.35
C MET A 1 -33.70 -75.36 11.42
N ARG A 2 -32.85 -75.92 10.55
CA ARG A 2 -31.72 -75.33 9.79
C ARG A 2 -32.02 -74.11 8.90
N ASP A 3 -30.92 -73.39 8.67
CA ASP A 3 -30.56 -72.37 7.67
C ASP A 3 -31.29 -72.36 6.31
N LEU A 4 -31.40 -71.16 5.70
CA LEU A 4 -30.67 -70.78 4.46
C LEU A 4 -31.17 -69.44 3.85
N SER A 5 -30.24 -68.48 3.74
CA SER A 5 -29.89 -67.66 2.56
C SER A 5 -30.92 -66.92 1.69
N ARG A 6 -30.73 -65.59 1.66
CA ARG A 6 -30.72 -64.64 0.50
C ARG A 6 -31.87 -64.66 -0.52
N THR A 7 -32.51 -63.50 -0.71
CA THR A 7 -32.47 -62.78 -2.02
C THR A 7 -32.76 -61.28 -1.86
N MET A 8 -32.15 -60.49 -2.75
CA MET A 8 -32.06 -59.04 -2.75
C MET A 8 -33.31 -58.30 -3.24
N VAL A 9 -33.41 -57.09 -2.68
CA VAL A 9 -34.16 -55.90 -3.03
C VAL A 9 -34.02 -55.48 -4.51
N THR A 10 -35.14 -55.14 -5.15
CA THR A 10 -35.22 -54.02 -6.10
C THR A 10 -36.52 -53.26 -5.85
N SER A 11 -36.41 -52.03 -5.34
CA SER A 11 -37.54 -51.10 -5.20
C SER A 11 -37.08 -49.71 -5.62
N LEU A 12 -37.52 -49.32 -6.82
CA LEU A 12 -37.55 -47.94 -7.29
C LEU A 12 -38.49 -47.12 -6.39
N ARG A 13 -37.95 -46.11 -5.69
CA ARG A 13 -38.75 -45.11 -4.97
C ARG A 13 -38.29 -43.69 -5.29
N SER A 14 -39.15 -43.03 -6.06
CA SER A 14 -39.66 -41.67 -5.89
C SER A 14 -38.74 -40.62 -5.23
N HIS A 15 -38.38 -39.62 -6.03
CA HIS A 15 -37.84 -38.33 -5.62
C HIS A 15 -38.68 -37.67 -4.52
N ILE A 16 -38.15 -37.64 -3.29
CA ILE A 16 -38.58 -36.74 -2.24
C ILE A 16 -37.57 -35.60 -2.19
N ARG A 17 -38.04 -34.38 -2.50
CA ARG A 17 -37.31 -33.13 -2.27
C ARG A 17 -36.91 -33.05 -0.80
N LYS A 18 -35.62 -33.25 -0.50
CA LYS A 18 -35.05 -32.85 0.78
C LYS A 18 -34.78 -31.34 0.71
N HIS A 19 -35.40 -30.60 1.61
CA HIS A 19 -34.97 -29.25 1.96
C HIS A 19 -33.51 -29.34 2.43
N SER A 20 -32.59 -28.85 1.61
CA SER A 20 -31.23 -28.53 2.02
C SER A 20 -31.33 -27.41 3.04
N SER A 21 -31.15 -27.77 4.31
CA SER A 21 -30.83 -26.83 5.38
C SER A 21 -29.60 -26.03 4.94
N SER A 22 -29.80 -24.77 4.58
CA SER A 22 -28.72 -23.81 4.44
C SER A 22 -28.14 -23.60 5.84
N SER A 23 -27.14 -24.41 6.19
CA SER A 23 -26.19 -24.02 7.21
C SER A 23 -25.58 -22.72 6.71
N GLN A 24 -26.09 -21.60 7.22
CA GLN A 24 -25.33 -20.36 7.24
C GLN A 24 -24.08 -20.69 8.05
N SER A 25 -23.02 -21.14 7.37
CA SER A 25 -21.70 -21.13 7.95
C SER A 25 -21.39 -19.66 8.16
N SER A 26 -21.55 -19.24 9.41
CA SER A 26 -20.86 -18.09 9.96
C SER A 26 -19.37 -18.36 9.76
N LEU A 27 -18.85 -18.06 8.56
CA LEU A 27 -17.44 -17.77 8.34
C LEU A 27 -17.17 -16.49 9.13
N SER A 28 -17.05 -16.66 10.44
CA SER A 28 -16.26 -15.78 11.28
C SER A 28 -14.90 -15.75 10.60
N GLU A 29 -14.61 -14.68 9.86
CA GLU A 29 -13.26 -14.33 9.44
C GLU A 29 -12.37 -14.46 10.68
N LYS A 30 -11.65 -15.58 10.80
CA LYS A 30 -10.59 -15.72 11.80
C LYS A 30 -9.55 -14.67 11.39
N ARG A 31 -9.59 -13.49 12.02
CA ARG A 31 -8.47 -12.55 11.98
C ARG A 31 -7.27 -13.32 12.49
N THR A 32 -6.37 -13.69 11.60
CA THR A 32 -5.08 -14.23 11.98
C THR A 32 -4.35 -13.13 12.75
N SER A 33 -4.09 -13.39 14.03
CA SER A 33 -3.35 -12.46 14.87
C SER A 33 -1.97 -12.26 14.24
N PHE A 34 -1.56 -10.99 14.09
CA PHE A 34 -0.22 -10.64 13.63
C PHE A 34 0.88 -11.19 14.56
N GLY A 35 0.52 -11.50 15.81
CA GLY A 35 1.40 -12.11 16.81
C GLY A 35 1.50 -13.64 16.74
N SER A 36 0.79 -14.31 15.82
CA SER A 36 0.88 -15.76 15.67
C SER A 36 2.31 -16.18 15.30
N SER A 37 2.80 -17.27 15.89
CA SER A 37 4.17 -17.77 15.67
C SER A 37 4.45 -18.14 14.22
N ASP A 38 3.43 -18.54 13.48
CA ASP A 38 3.47 -18.92 12.07
C ASP A 38 3.07 -17.79 11.11
N TYR A 39 2.74 -16.59 11.61
CA TYR A 39 2.27 -15.49 10.75
C TYR A 39 3.28 -15.14 9.66
N ARG A 40 4.56 -15.11 10.01
CA ARG A 40 5.62 -14.80 9.03
C ARG A 40 5.72 -15.87 7.94
N SER A 41 5.77 -17.15 8.30
CA SER A 41 5.91 -18.25 7.33
C SER A 41 4.65 -18.51 6.52
N THR A 42 3.47 -18.26 7.08
CA THR A 42 2.19 -18.50 6.39
C THR A 42 1.67 -17.28 5.63
N THR A 43 2.05 -16.07 6.02
CA THR A 43 1.50 -14.82 5.44
C THR A 43 2.57 -13.90 4.87
N LEU A 44 3.67 -13.62 5.57
CA LEU A 44 4.68 -12.66 5.03
C LEU A 44 5.56 -13.28 3.95
N GLU A 45 6.19 -14.42 4.21
CA GLU A 45 7.11 -15.10 3.29
C GLU A 45 6.43 -15.49 1.97
N PRO A 46 5.18 -16.00 1.95
CA PRO A 46 4.48 -16.31 0.70
C PRO A 46 4.13 -15.08 -0.14
N ASN A 47 4.11 -13.88 0.46
CA ASN A 47 3.93 -12.60 -0.24
C ASN A 47 5.28 -11.85 -0.37
N HIS A 48 6.38 -12.60 -0.36
CA HIS A 48 7.75 -12.13 -0.51
C HIS A 48 8.13 -10.97 0.42
N ILE A 49 7.64 -10.98 1.67
CA ILE A 49 8.04 -10.03 2.71
C ILE A 49 9.00 -10.72 3.67
N VAL A 50 10.22 -10.19 3.75
CA VAL A 50 11.28 -10.69 4.64
C VAL A 50 11.51 -9.67 5.76
N VAL A 51 11.39 -10.12 7.01
CA VAL A 51 11.59 -9.28 8.20
C VAL A 51 12.90 -9.68 8.89
N GLU A 52 13.90 -8.80 8.85
CA GLU A 52 15.13 -8.96 9.62
C GLU A 52 14.85 -8.80 11.12
N ASP A 53 15.28 -9.73 11.94
CA ASP A 53 15.12 -9.62 13.40
C ASP A 53 16.18 -8.75 14.07
N ARG A 54 17.33 -8.55 13.41
CA ARG A 54 18.43 -7.74 13.96
C ARG A 54 18.20 -6.26 13.69
N GLN A 55 18.51 -5.44 14.69
CA GLN A 55 18.61 -4.01 14.52
C GLN A 55 19.84 -3.66 13.67
N MET A 56 19.70 -2.64 12.83
CA MET A 56 20.81 -2.04 12.11
C MET A 56 21.81 -1.42 13.09
N ASP A 57 23.09 -1.58 12.82
CA ASP A 57 24.13 -0.77 13.44
C ASP A 57 24.14 0.65 12.85
N ASP A 58 24.84 1.57 13.52
CA ASP A 58 24.91 2.97 13.13
C ASP A 58 25.57 3.17 11.75
N GLU A 59 26.46 2.27 11.33
CA GLU A 59 27.09 2.32 10.02
C GLU A 59 26.11 1.98 8.90
N ARG A 60 25.35 0.87 9.04
CA ARG A 60 24.27 0.48 8.12
C ARG A 60 23.23 1.59 8.01
N TRP A 61 22.85 2.19 9.14
CA TRP A 61 21.93 3.33 9.12
C TRP A 61 22.51 4.52 8.36
N SER A 62 23.75 4.91 8.67
CA SER A 62 24.41 6.05 8.03
C SER A 62 24.54 5.86 6.52
N ARG A 63 24.88 4.66 6.07
CA ARG A 63 24.95 4.29 4.65
C ARG A 63 23.58 4.37 3.97
N LEU A 64 22.52 3.86 4.62
CA LEU A 64 21.16 3.95 4.11
C LEU A 64 20.69 5.41 4.00
N ALA A 65 20.85 6.17 5.08
CA ALA A 65 20.48 7.58 5.13
C ALA A 65 21.23 8.40 4.07
N PHE A 66 22.53 8.16 3.90
CA PHE A 66 23.31 8.75 2.81
C PHE A 66 22.80 8.36 1.42
N ALA A 67 22.52 7.06 1.18
CA ALA A 67 22.03 6.58 -0.12
C ALA A 67 20.68 7.17 -0.52
N LEU A 68 19.81 7.40 0.48
CA LEU A 68 18.52 8.04 0.32
C LEU A 68 18.63 9.57 0.24
N GLY A 69 19.76 10.17 0.63
CA GLY A 69 19.90 11.64 0.70
C GLY A 69 19.24 12.25 1.95
N MET A 70 19.03 11.45 3.00
CA MET A 70 18.52 11.93 4.28
C MET A 70 19.64 12.61 5.08
N PRO A 71 19.33 13.65 5.89
CA PRO A 71 20.25 14.12 6.92
C PRO A 71 20.58 13.00 7.90
N TYR A 72 21.85 12.60 7.99
CA TYR A 72 22.31 11.43 8.76
C TYR A 72 23.12 11.78 10.02
N GLY A 73 23.37 13.07 10.30
CA GLY A 73 23.97 13.53 11.55
C GLY A 73 22.91 13.73 12.63
N GLU A 74 23.00 12.99 13.74
CA GLU A 74 22.14 13.20 14.91
C GLU A 74 22.49 14.56 15.56
N THR A 75 21.79 15.62 15.16
CA THR A 75 21.82 16.87 15.92
C THR A 75 20.68 16.78 16.95
N GLN A 76 20.95 16.12 18.08
CA GLN A 76 19.98 16.10 19.18
C GLN A 76 19.74 17.53 19.64
N ARG A 77 18.50 18.00 19.50
CA ARG A 77 18.07 19.30 19.99
C ARG A 77 16.97 19.07 21.01
N PRO A 78 17.08 19.67 22.21
CA PRO A 78 16.01 19.60 23.20
C PRO A 78 14.67 20.02 22.58
N SER A 79 13.64 19.20 22.78
CA SER A 79 12.31 19.44 22.21
C SER A 79 11.26 19.47 23.32
N PRO A 80 10.62 20.62 23.59
CA PRO A 80 9.54 20.71 24.57
C PRO A 80 8.37 19.76 24.27
N GLU A 81 8.09 19.50 22.99
CA GLU A 81 7.04 18.57 22.58
C GLU A 81 7.44 17.12 22.86
N ALA A 82 8.69 16.74 22.58
CA ALA A 82 9.22 15.42 22.94
C ALA A 82 9.21 15.20 24.45
N ALA A 83 9.65 16.21 25.21
CA ALA A 83 9.66 16.16 26.68
C ALA A 83 8.25 16.01 27.25
N ARG A 84 7.28 16.78 26.73
CA ARG A 84 5.87 16.68 27.12
C ARG A 84 5.29 15.30 26.83
N PHE A 85 5.53 14.77 25.62
CA PHE A 85 5.09 13.44 25.24
C PHE A 85 5.68 12.37 26.18
N ALA A 86 7.00 12.36 26.37
CA ALA A 86 7.68 11.39 27.22
C ALA A 86 7.16 11.44 28.67
N GLN A 87 6.92 12.64 29.20
CA GLN A 87 6.36 12.82 30.54
C GLN A 87 4.92 12.27 30.62
N GLN A 88 4.09 12.49 29.59
CA GLN A 88 2.74 11.94 29.54
C GLN A 88 2.74 10.40 29.50
N VAL A 89 3.64 9.79 28.73
CA VAL A 89 3.80 8.32 28.68
C VAL A 89 4.36 7.78 30.00
N ARG A 90 5.32 8.47 30.60
CA ARG A 90 5.95 8.08 31.88
C ARG A 90 4.94 8.01 33.02
N ARG A 91 4.01 8.97 33.10
CA ARG A 91 2.97 9.04 34.15
C ARG A 91 1.97 7.88 34.10
N ARG A 92 1.87 7.16 32.98
CA ARG A 92 0.95 6.04 32.81
C ARG A 92 1.62 4.73 33.20
N ARG A 93 0.91 3.87 33.93
CA ARG A 93 1.42 2.54 34.29
C ARG A 93 1.52 1.62 33.06
N SER A 94 0.50 1.66 32.21
CA SER A 94 0.40 0.98 30.92
C SER A 94 -0.24 1.93 29.92
N VAL A 95 0.02 1.73 28.63
CA VAL A 95 -0.58 2.51 27.55
C VAL A 95 -1.03 1.54 26.47
N SER A 96 -2.32 1.56 26.14
CA SER A 96 -2.86 0.81 25.01
C SER A 96 -2.43 1.43 23.67
N GLY A 97 -2.54 0.68 22.58
CA GLY A 97 -2.19 1.16 21.24
C GLY A 97 -3.03 2.36 20.81
N VAL A 98 -4.31 2.39 21.19
CA VAL A 98 -5.22 3.52 20.93
C VAL A 98 -4.77 4.76 21.71
N GLU A 99 -4.55 4.65 23.03
CA GLU A 99 -4.06 5.76 23.84
C GLU A 99 -2.71 6.27 23.36
N MET A 100 -1.83 5.36 22.92
CA MET A 100 -0.52 5.72 22.40
C MET A 100 -0.62 6.49 21.08
N ALA A 101 -1.55 6.11 20.20
CA ALA A 101 -1.84 6.84 18.98
C ALA A 101 -2.27 8.29 19.26
N ASP A 102 -3.17 8.47 20.22
CA ASP A 102 -3.68 9.79 20.62
C ASP A 102 -2.58 10.67 21.21
N LEU A 103 -1.64 10.09 21.96
CA LEU A 103 -0.48 10.79 22.50
C LEU A 103 0.55 11.13 21.42
N LEU A 104 0.79 10.21 20.48
CA LEU A 104 1.81 10.35 19.46
C LEU A 104 1.41 11.31 18.35
N LEU A 105 0.12 11.38 18.00
CA LEU A 105 -0.36 12.21 16.90
C LEU A 105 0.03 13.69 17.04
N PRO A 106 -0.16 14.38 18.20
CA PRO A 106 0.32 15.75 18.38
C PRO A 106 1.83 15.91 18.21
N LEU A 107 2.62 14.92 18.63
CA LEU A 107 4.08 14.94 18.45
C LEU A 107 4.45 14.84 16.97
N LEU A 108 3.82 13.92 16.22
CA LEU A 108 4.04 13.79 14.78
C LEU A 108 3.61 15.04 14.01
N VAL A 109 2.48 15.65 14.38
CA VAL A 109 2.03 16.92 13.80
C VAL A 109 3.03 18.05 14.07
N SER A 110 3.61 18.10 15.27
CA SER A 110 4.68 19.06 15.59
C SER A 110 5.94 18.83 14.76
N VAL A 111 6.35 17.58 14.60
CA VAL A 111 7.50 17.20 13.76
C VAL A 111 7.26 17.55 12.29
N ALA A 112 6.03 17.36 11.80
CA ALA A 112 5.64 17.66 10.43
C ALA A 112 5.26 19.13 10.17
N LYS A 113 5.31 20.02 11.17
CA LYS A 113 4.78 21.39 11.07
C LYS A 113 5.37 22.22 9.93
N ASP A 114 6.66 21.99 9.63
CA ASP A 114 7.38 22.72 8.59
C ASP A 114 7.20 22.07 7.20
N HIS A 115 6.64 20.86 7.16
CA HIS A 115 6.39 20.07 5.95
C HIS A 115 4.93 20.19 5.52
N ARG A 116 4.50 21.40 5.11
CA ARG A 116 3.08 21.75 4.85
C ARG A 116 2.40 20.90 3.78
N ILE A 117 3.18 20.30 2.89
CA ILE A 117 2.69 19.42 1.83
C ILE A 117 2.35 18.02 2.34
N MET A 118 2.66 17.68 3.58
CA MET A 118 2.37 16.37 4.17
C MET A 118 1.04 16.36 4.91
N LYS A 119 0.42 15.18 4.98
CA LYS A 119 -0.86 14.99 5.65
C LYS A 119 -0.90 13.66 6.38
N CYS A 120 -1.52 13.66 7.56
CA CYS A 120 -1.74 12.48 8.37
C CYS A 120 -3.22 12.09 8.43
N ARG A 121 -3.45 10.79 8.51
CA ARG A 121 -4.75 10.16 8.78
C ARG A 121 -4.56 9.06 9.79
N THR A 122 -5.60 8.79 10.58
CA THR A 122 -5.58 7.78 11.64
C THR A 122 -6.59 6.68 11.34
N ASN A 123 -6.27 5.45 11.72
CA ASN A 123 -7.20 4.30 11.74
C ASN A 123 -8.02 4.11 10.45
N THR A 124 -7.43 4.38 9.30
CA THR A 124 -8.13 4.30 8.01
C THR A 124 -7.72 3.03 7.28
N LEU A 125 -8.71 2.26 6.82
CA LEU A 125 -8.47 1.06 6.02
C LEU A 125 -7.96 1.46 4.64
N PHE A 126 -6.88 0.83 4.20
CA PHE A 126 -6.32 1.06 2.87
C PHE A 126 -7.22 0.47 1.79
N HIS A 127 -7.14 0.99 0.58
CA HIS A 127 -7.62 0.25 -0.59
C HIS A 127 -6.80 -1.03 -0.80
N ARG A 128 -7.49 -2.12 -1.16
CA ARG A 128 -6.85 -3.42 -1.37
C ARG A 128 -5.95 -3.47 -2.61
N ASP A 129 -6.19 -2.62 -3.60
CA ASP A 129 -5.50 -2.67 -4.91
C ASP A 129 -3.96 -2.55 -4.80
N GLY A 130 -3.43 -1.98 -3.71
CA GLY A 130 -1.98 -1.92 -3.46
C GLY A 130 -1.42 -3.11 -2.66
N VAL A 131 -2.25 -4.00 -2.14
CA VAL A 131 -1.82 -5.16 -1.34
C VAL A 131 -1.13 -6.15 -2.28
N PRO A 132 0.06 -6.68 -1.94
CA PRO A 132 0.69 -7.72 -2.73
C PRO A 132 -0.22 -8.95 -2.86
N ASP A 133 -0.65 -9.26 -4.08
CA ASP A 133 -1.46 -10.43 -4.43
C ASP A 133 -0.55 -11.46 -5.14
N GLU A 134 0.30 -12.15 -4.39
CA GLU A 134 1.23 -13.16 -4.95
C GLU A 134 0.83 -14.60 -4.67
N VAL A 135 -0.19 -14.81 -3.83
CA VAL A 135 -0.79 -16.13 -3.62
C VAL A 135 -2.06 -16.23 -4.47
N PRO A 136 -2.10 -17.05 -5.54
CA PRO A 136 -3.32 -17.29 -6.29
C PRO A 136 -4.41 -17.86 -5.37
N ASP A 137 -5.67 -17.43 -5.56
CA ASP A 137 -6.79 -17.82 -4.68
C ASP A 137 -6.96 -19.35 -4.54
N PHE A 138 -6.53 -20.13 -5.54
CA PHE A 138 -6.57 -21.60 -5.52
C PHE A 138 -5.46 -22.24 -4.66
N GLU A 139 -4.36 -21.54 -4.36
CA GLU A 139 -3.29 -22.04 -3.46
C GLU A 139 -3.57 -21.73 -1.98
N VAL A 140 -4.53 -20.83 -1.71
CA VAL A 140 -5.00 -20.51 -0.36
C VAL A 140 -5.79 -21.68 0.25
N GLN A 141 -6.27 -22.60 -0.59
CA GLN A 141 -7.30 -23.59 -0.25
C GLN A 141 -6.85 -24.66 0.76
N ASP A 142 -5.54 -24.82 1.01
CA ASP A 142 -4.98 -25.78 2.00
C ASP A 142 -4.37 -25.11 3.26
N GLY A 143 -4.53 -23.79 3.42
CA GLY A 143 -4.19 -23.08 4.68
C GLY A 143 -2.70 -22.89 4.98
N TRP A 144 -1.78 -23.35 4.12
CA TRP A 144 -0.33 -23.11 4.28
C TRP A 144 0.14 -21.74 3.77
N LYS A 145 -0.57 -21.14 2.81
CA LYS A 145 -0.31 -19.80 2.28
C LYS A 145 -1.52 -18.91 2.48
N MET A 146 -1.33 -17.75 3.10
CA MET A 146 -2.37 -16.77 3.36
C MET A 146 -2.10 -15.49 2.58
N GLN A 147 -3.16 -14.86 2.10
CA GLN A 147 -3.08 -13.51 1.55
C GLN A 147 -2.84 -12.51 2.66
N LEU A 148 -2.14 -11.43 2.31
CA LEU A 148 -2.00 -10.30 3.22
C LEU A 148 -3.37 -9.68 3.52
N PRO A 149 -3.68 -9.40 4.81
CA PRO A 149 -4.87 -8.66 5.15
C PRO A 149 -4.76 -7.23 4.61
N THR A 150 -5.90 -6.61 4.27
CA THR A 150 -5.91 -5.19 3.90
C THR A 150 -5.48 -4.33 5.10
N PRO A 151 -4.41 -3.53 4.97
CA PRO A 151 -3.88 -2.75 6.09
C PRO A 151 -4.87 -1.74 6.66
N ARG A 152 -4.82 -1.55 7.98
CA ARG A 152 -5.46 -0.43 8.68
C ARG A 152 -4.46 0.16 9.68
N PRO A 153 -3.48 0.96 9.22
CA PRO A 153 -2.51 1.54 10.11
C PRO A 153 -3.15 2.47 11.13
N THR A 154 -2.54 2.50 12.32
CA THR A 154 -2.93 3.42 13.39
C THR A 154 -2.77 4.86 12.94
N ILE A 155 -1.65 5.18 12.30
CA ILE A 155 -1.37 6.48 11.68
C ILE A 155 -0.77 6.24 10.30
N THR A 156 -1.18 7.02 9.32
CA THR A 156 -0.65 7.03 7.96
C THR A 156 -0.23 8.44 7.61
N LEU A 157 1.01 8.61 7.17
CA LEU A 157 1.58 9.87 6.72
C LEU A 157 2.02 9.75 5.26
N GLY A 158 1.64 10.73 4.47
CA GLY A 158 1.99 10.87 3.07
C GLY A 158 1.84 12.32 2.62
N TYR A 159 1.66 12.52 1.33
CA TYR A 159 1.49 13.85 0.75
C TYR A 159 0.02 14.27 0.71
N SER A 160 -0.23 15.55 0.85
CA SER A 160 -1.52 16.17 0.55
C SER A 160 -1.66 16.46 -0.94
N SER A 161 -2.86 16.84 -1.37
CA SER A 161 -3.09 17.26 -2.76
C SER A 161 -2.26 18.49 -3.17
N SER A 162 -1.87 19.35 -2.22
CA SER A 162 -1.04 20.53 -2.53
C SER A 162 0.40 20.20 -2.87
N ALA A 163 0.84 18.95 -2.69
CA ALA A 163 2.13 18.48 -3.18
C ALA A 163 2.17 18.30 -4.70
N PHE A 164 1.01 18.34 -5.37
CA PHE A 164 0.87 18.05 -6.78
C PHE A 164 0.16 19.18 -7.52
N SER A 165 0.53 19.38 -8.78
CA SER A 165 -0.22 20.24 -9.70
C SER A 165 -1.59 19.63 -10.03
N SER A 166 -2.53 20.45 -10.49
CA SER A 166 -3.85 19.97 -10.93
C SER A 166 -3.78 18.88 -12.00
N HIS A 167 -2.81 18.97 -12.92
CA HIS A 167 -2.59 17.95 -13.95
C HIS A 167 -2.08 16.64 -13.36
N GLN A 168 -1.11 16.70 -12.44
CA GLN A 168 -0.61 15.52 -11.73
C GLN A 168 -1.70 14.83 -10.90
N LEU A 169 -2.60 15.61 -10.28
CA LEU A 169 -3.77 15.05 -9.60
C LEU A 169 -4.70 14.36 -10.60
N GLU A 170 -4.95 14.94 -11.77
CA GLU A 170 -5.80 14.33 -12.79
C GLU A 170 -5.23 13.01 -13.34
N LEU A 171 -3.92 12.94 -13.56
CA LEU A 171 -3.23 11.71 -13.98
C LEU A 171 -3.44 10.56 -12.99
N GLN A 172 -3.43 10.88 -11.69
CA GLN A 172 -3.60 9.91 -10.61
C GLN A 172 -5.02 9.31 -10.54
N HIS A 173 -6.01 9.89 -11.22
CA HIS A 173 -7.36 9.32 -11.32
C HIS A 173 -7.54 8.38 -12.53
N GLY A 174 -6.44 7.98 -13.17
CA GLY A 174 -6.45 7.13 -14.35
C GLY A 174 -6.64 5.64 -14.09
N ILE A 175 -6.94 4.93 -15.18
CA ILE A 175 -6.90 3.46 -15.22
C ILE A 175 -5.56 3.03 -15.83
N ILE A 176 -4.82 2.20 -15.10
CA ILE A 176 -3.56 1.62 -15.51
C ILE A 176 -3.66 0.09 -15.59
N SER A 177 -2.68 -0.58 -16.18
CA SER A 177 -2.56 -2.04 -16.11
C SER A 177 -1.75 -2.43 -14.87
N ASN A 178 -2.24 -3.37 -14.07
CA ASN A 178 -1.47 -3.96 -12.96
C ASN A 178 -0.44 -4.99 -13.46
N SER A 179 0.27 -5.65 -12.55
CA SER A 179 1.26 -6.70 -12.84
C SER A 179 0.67 -7.93 -13.56
N ARG A 180 -0.65 -8.14 -13.47
CA ARG A 180 -1.40 -9.20 -14.16
C ARG A 180 -2.04 -8.72 -15.47
N HIS A 181 -1.70 -7.51 -15.92
CA HIS A 181 -2.29 -6.82 -17.08
C HIS A 181 -3.79 -6.52 -16.97
N GLU A 182 -4.34 -6.52 -15.76
CA GLU A 182 -5.73 -6.18 -15.50
C GLU A 182 -5.90 -4.67 -15.26
N PRO A 183 -7.06 -4.08 -15.59
CA PRO A 183 -7.35 -2.68 -15.30
C PRO A 183 -7.36 -2.40 -13.78
N CYS A 184 -6.54 -1.44 -13.36
CA CYS A 184 -6.41 -0.99 -11.97
C CYS A 184 -6.62 0.52 -11.89
N ASN A 185 -7.38 0.97 -10.89
CA ASN A 185 -7.61 2.40 -10.65
C ASN A 185 -6.42 2.99 -9.89
N LEU A 186 -5.66 3.87 -10.56
CA LEU A 186 -4.49 4.52 -9.97
C LEU A 186 -4.85 5.37 -8.74
N ALA A 187 -6.08 5.87 -8.61
CA ALA A 187 -6.50 6.62 -7.43
C ALA A 187 -6.43 5.76 -6.17
N LYS A 188 -6.74 4.47 -6.29
CA LYS A 188 -6.71 3.54 -5.15
C LYS A 188 -5.29 3.16 -4.72
N LEU A 189 -4.33 3.22 -5.63
CA LEU A 189 -2.91 3.01 -5.34
C LEU A 189 -2.26 4.28 -4.80
N SER A 190 -2.49 5.39 -5.52
CA SER A 190 -1.89 6.68 -5.24
C SER A 190 -2.48 7.32 -3.99
N GLN A 191 -3.75 7.09 -3.68
CA GLN A 191 -4.45 7.61 -2.52
C GLN A 191 -5.14 6.46 -1.77
N PRO A 192 -4.37 5.58 -1.10
CA PRO A 192 -4.93 4.39 -0.45
C PRO A 192 -5.84 4.75 0.73
N VAL A 193 -5.73 5.98 1.27
CA VAL A 193 -6.64 6.56 2.26
C VAL A 193 -7.01 7.99 1.88
N PRO A 194 -8.19 8.51 2.28
CA PRO A 194 -8.65 9.83 1.87
C PRO A 194 -7.66 10.96 2.22
N ASP A 195 -7.40 11.79 1.22
CA ASP A 195 -6.48 12.94 1.24
C ASP A 195 -4.99 12.66 1.46
N VAL A 196 -4.56 11.41 1.53
CA VAL A 196 -3.13 11.07 1.69
C VAL A 196 -2.65 10.32 0.45
N TYR A 197 -1.82 11.02 -0.32
CA TYR A 197 -1.20 10.51 -1.52
C TYR A 197 0.16 9.88 -1.21
N TRP A 198 0.45 8.75 -1.86
CA TRP A 198 1.70 7.99 -1.79
C TRP A 198 2.31 7.95 -0.38
N PRO A 199 1.65 7.27 0.58
CA PRO A 199 2.18 7.17 1.93
C PRO A 199 3.63 6.66 1.93
N PHE A 200 4.43 7.17 2.86
CA PHE A 200 5.83 6.78 3.03
C PHE A 200 6.17 6.48 4.49
N PHE A 201 5.28 6.82 5.42
CA PHE A 201 5.47 6.55 6.84
C PHE A 201 4.17 6.07 7.47
N VAL A 202 4.20 4.91 8.11
CA VAL A 202 3.04 4.31 8.80
C VAL A 202 3.36 4.00 10.26
N VAL A 203 2.36 4.07 11.12
CA VAL A 203 2.48 3.67 12.53
C VAL A 203 1.51 2.54 12.79
N GLU A 204 2.00 1.49 13.42
CA GLU A 204 1.20 0.34 13.86
C GLU A 204 1.39 0.17 15.36
N ALA A 205 0.36 0.48 16.13
CA ALA A 205 0.31 0.23 17.56
C ALA A 205 -0.50 -1.05 17.80
N GLN A 206 0.16 -2.10 18.30
CA GLN A 206 -0.48 -3.38 18.58
C GLN A 206 -0.31 -3.72 20.07
N ASP A 207 -1.40 -4.10 20.72
CA ASP A 207 -1.41 -4.43 22.16
C ASP A 207 -0.82 -5.81 22.46
N GLU A 208 -0.92 -6.74 21.51
CA GLU A 208 -0.52 -8.14 21.69
C GLU A 208 0.98 -8.30 21.96
N SER A 209 1.82 -7.73 21.10
CA SER A 209 3.29 -7.79 21.23
C SER A 209 3.98 -6.85 20.24
N MET A 210 5.27 -6.59 20.49
CA MET A 210 6.12 -5.90 19.50
C MET A 210 6.26 -6.70 18.19
N LEU A 211 6.23 -8.04 18.26
CA LEU A 211 6.26 -8.90 17.07
C LEU A 211 5.03 -8.65 16.19
N ALA A 212 3.84 -8.58 16.79
CA ALA A 212 2.59 -8.27 16.10
C ALA A 212 2.66 -6.87 15.44
N ALA A 213 3.16 -5.86 16.17
CA ALA A 213 3.33 -4.50 15.63
C ALA A 213 4.27 -4.45 14.42
N ARG A 214 5.38 -5.19 14.46
CA ARG A 214 6.35 -5.28 13.36
C ARG A 214 5.78 -6.03 12.15
N ASN A 215 5.06 -7.11 12.38
CA ASN A 215 4.40 -7.88 11.30
C ASN A 215 3.30 -7.07 10.61
N ALA A 216 2.47 -6.35 11.38
CA ALA A 216 1.50 -5.41 10.83
C ALA A 216 2.18 -4.30 10.02
N SER A 217 3.26 -3.72 10.56
CA SER A 217 4.03 -2.66 9.89
C SER A 217 4.62 -3.13 8.56
N ALA A 218 5.11 -4.38 8.51
CA ALA A 218 5.63 -4.98 7.30
C ALA A 218 4.57 -5.05 6.19
N GLY A 219 3.36 -5.50 6.49
CA GLY A 219 2.25 -5.55 5.53
C GLY A 219 1.79 -4.16 5.07
N SER A 220 1.66 -3.22 6.01
CA SER A 220 1.26 -1.83 5.71
C SER A 220 2.27 -1.12 4.81
N ALA A 221 3.56 -1.23 5.11
CA ALA A 221 4.62 -0.64 4.31
C ALA A 221 4.82 -1.35 2.97
N ALA A 222 4.69 -2.68 2.92
CA ALA A 222 4.71 -3.44 1.66
C ALA A 222 3.61 -2.98 0.72
N THR A 223 2.41 -2.72 1.24
CA THR A 223 1.29 -2.17 0.46
C THR A 223 1.62 -0.78 -0.14
N CYS A 224 2.30 0.08 0.63
CA CYS A 224 2.72 1.40 0.15
C CYS A 224 3.77 1.28 -0.98
N ASN A 225 4.77 0.42 -0.80
CA ASN A 225 5.84 0.24 -1.78
C ASN A 225 5.29 -0.44 -3.04
N ASN A 226 4.47 -1.49 -2.90
CA ASN A 226 3.87 -2.22 -4.01
C ASN A 226 2.95 -1.33 -4.86
N ALA A 227 2.17 -0.44 -4.25
CA ALA A 227 1.36 0.53 -4.99
C ALA A 227 2.22 1.41 -5.93
N LEU A 228 3.39 1.85 -5.46
CA LEU A 228 4.32 2.64 -6.27
C LEU A 228 4.99 1.78 -7.35
N MET A 229 5.33 0.53 -7.03
CA MET A 229 5.90 -0.43 -8.00
C MET A 229 4.93 -0.74 -9.14
N ILE A 230 3.65 -0.96 -8.84
CA ILE A 230 2.59 -1.14 -9.85
C ILE A 230 2.50 0.10 -10.74
N PHE A 231 2.49 1.29 -10.15
CA PHE A 231 2.44 2.52 -10.92
C PHE A 231 3.69 2.72 -11.79
N ALA A 232 4.88 2.43 -11.27
CA ALA A 232 6.11 2.50 -12.04
C ALA A 232 6.10 1.55 -13.24
N GLY A 233 5.63 0.31 -13.06
CA GLY A 233 5.43 -0.63 -14.17
C GLY A 233 4.45 -0.12 -15.23
N ALA A 234 3.40 0.60 -14.82
CA ALA A 234 2.45 1.22 -15.74
C ALA A 234 2.93 2.54 -16.37
N ALA A 235 3.87 3.25 -15.75
CA ALA A 235 4.45 4.46 -16.31
C ALA A 235 5.41 4.15 -17.48
N GLU A 236 6.04 2.97 -17.47
CA GLU A 236 7.14 2.62 -18.40
C GLU A 236 6.73 1.78 -19.61
N GLU A 237 7.53 1.89 -20.70
CA GLU A 237 7.38 1.08 -21.91
C GLU A 237 7.97 -0.34 -21.70
N PRO A 238 7.23 -1.43 -22.00
CA PRO A 238 7.68 -2.80 -21.80
C PRO A 238 9.03 -3.16 -22.47
N GLN A 239 9.45 -2.42 -23.49
CA GLN A 239 10.67 -2.69 -24.25
C GLN A 239 11.97 -2.18 -23.59
N ARG A 240 11.89 -1.41 -22.49
CA ARG A 240 13.07 -0.81 -21.82
C ARG A 240 13.53 -1.54 -20.55
N TYR A 241 12.84 -2.62 -20.18
CA TYR A 241 12.91 -3.23 -18.84
C TYR A 241 14.30 -3.74 -18.41
N TYR A 242 15.19 -4.04 -19.37
CA TYR A 242 16.50 -4.64 -19.08
C TYR A 242 17.72 -3.74 -19.31
N GLY A 243 17.54 -2.47 -19.71
CA GLY A 243 18.65 -1.59 -20.09
C GLY A 243 18.80 -0.28 -19.30
N ASP A 244 17.75 0.21 -18.64
CA ASP A 244 17.78 1.53 -17.99
C ASP A 244 18.11 1.43 -16.50
N MET A 245 19.42 1.38 -16.20
CA MET A 245 19.93 1.38 -14.83
C MET A 245 19.54 2.64 -14.04
N ASN A 246 19.33 3.78 -14.74
CA ASN A 246 18.90 5.02 -14.07
C ASN A 246 17.44 4.94 -13.63
N PHE A 247 16.61 4.18 -14.35
CA PHE A 247 15.23 3.92 -13.94
C PHE A 247 15.20 3.01 -12.71
N LEU A 248 15.86 1.85 -12.74
CA LEU A 248 15.90 0.92 -11.61
C LEU A 248 16.45 1.60 -10.34
N TRP A 249 17.48 2.43 -10.49
CA TRP A 249 18.04 3.23 -9.41
C TRP A 249 17.09 4.28 -8.85
N ARG A 250 16.28 4.94 -9.70
CA ARG A 250 15.27 5.90 -9.24
C ARG A 250 14.09 5.20 -8.58
N LEU A 251 13.70 4.04 -9.09
CA LEU A 251 12.61 3.24 -8.56
C LEU A 251 12.94 2.67 -7.18
N SER A 252 14.14 2.11 -7.00
CA SER A 252 14.58 1.61 -5.70
C SER A 252 14.63 2.72 -4.63
N LYS A 253 15.00 3.94 -5.02
CA LYS A 253 14.94 5.11 -4.12
C LYS A 253 13.51 5.58 -3.80
N ALA A 254 12.57 5.40 -4.73
CA ALA A 254 11.19 5.85 -4.58
C ALA A 254 10.34 4.83 -3.82
N ALA A 255 10.54 3.53 -4.06
CA ALA A 255 9.89 2.38 -3.42
C ALA A 255 10.47 2.05 -2.03
N GLN A 256 10.83 3.10 -1.30
CA GLN A 256 11.22 3.05 0.09
C GLN A 256 10.08 3.61 0.95
N SER A 257 9.87 3.01 2.11
CA SER A 257 9.00 3.54 3.15
C SER A 257 9.55 3.22 4.54
N PHE A 258 8.94 3.82 5.55
CA PHE A 258 9.33 3.71 6.94
C PHE A 258 8.11 3.37 7.78
N SER A 259 8.34 2.73 8.93
CA SER A 259 7.27 2.51 9.90
C SER A 259 7.73 2.71 11.32
N LEU A 260 6.77 2.97 12.20
CA LEU A 260 6.97 2.93 13.64
C LEU A 260 6.05 1.86 14.23
N SER A 261 6.64 0.74 14.66
CA SER A 261 5.92 -0.33 15.35
C SER A 261 5.92 -0.04 16.84
N ILE A 262 4.75 -0.07 17.48
CA ILE A 262 4.60 0.30 18.89
C ILE A 262 3.88 -0.79 19.67
N ASN A 263 4.41 -1.12 20.85
CA ASN A 263 3.75 -1.96 21.84
C ASN A 263 4.07 -1.42 23.24
N GLY A 264 3.02 -1.07 23.99
CA GLY A 264 3.17 -0.41 25.29
C GLY A 264 3.95 0.90 25.17
N LYS A 265 5.11 0.96 25.84
CA LYS A 265 6.00 2.14 25.88
C LYS A 265 7.24 2.00 24.99
N THR A 266 7.31 0.96 24.16
CA THR A 266 8.45 0.74 23.27
C THR A 266 8.04 1.07 21.84
N ALA A 267 8.91 1.71 21.08
CA ALA A 267 8.75 1.90 19.64
C ALA A 267 9.96 1.40 18.87
N CYS A 268 9.72 0.71 17.75
CA CYS A 268 10.74 0.29 16.80
C CYS A 268 10.54 1.05 15.49
N LEU A 269 11.49 1.90 15.13
CA LEU A 269 11.53 2.55 13.82
C LEU A 269 12.12 1.56 12.82
N ASN A 270 11.41 1.28 11.73
CA ASN A 270 11.82 0.34 10.70
C ASN A 270 11.93 1.02 9.35
N THR A 271 12.77 0.44 8.50
CA THR A 271 12.92 0.78 7.09
C THR A 271 12.38 -0.35 6.23
N HIS A 272 11.78 0.00 5.09
CA HIS A 272 11.12 -0.93 4.17
C HIS A 272 11.51 -0.63 2.74
N ASN A 273 12.17 -1.58 2.07
CA ASN A 273 12.60 -1.45 0.69
C ASN A 273 11.92 -2.51 -0.18
N SER A 274 11.38 -2.09 -1.32
CA SER A 274 11.00 -3.00 -2.40
C SER A 274 11.90 -2.71 -3.61
N GLU A 275 12.78 -3.64 -3.94
CA GLU A 275 13.64 -3.55 -5.14
C GLU A 275 12.92 -4.10 -6.39
N GLY A 276 11.59 -4.15 -6.36
CA GLY A 276 10.74 -4.65 -7.43
C GLY A 276 10.67 -6.16 -7.51
N CYS A 277 11.50 -6.80 -8.34
CA CYS A 277 11.47 -8.26 -8.53
C CYS A 277 12.08 -9.06 -7.38
N LEU A 278 12.56 -8.36 -6.34
CA LEU A 278 13.13 -8.96 -5.13
C LEU A 278 12.16 -8.81 -3.96
N PRO A 279 12.27 -9.70 -2.94
CA PRO A 279 11.44 -9.63 -1.75
C PRO A 279 11.49 -8.26 -1.06
N HIS A 280 10.33 -7.81 -0.57
CA HIS A 280 10.22 -6.63 0.27
C HIS A 280 10.97 -6.86 1.58
N ALA A 281 12.03 -6.10 1.79
CA ALA A 281 12.91 -6.25 2.93
C ALA A 281 12.54 -5.25 4.03
N VAL A 282 12.44 -5.74 5.26
CA VAL A 282 12.15 -4.95 6.45
C VAL A 282 13.30 -5.07 7.44
N ALA A 283 13.85 -3.94 7.88
CA ALA A 283 14.90 -3.91 8.91
C ALA A 283 14.59 -2.89 10.01
N THR A 284 14.89 -3.25 11.26
CA THR A 284 14.74 -2.33 12.39
C THR A 284 15.92 -1.36 12.40
N ILE A 285 15.64 -0.06 12.32
CA ILE A 285 16.65 1.00 12.42
C ILE A 285 17.07 1.16 13.87
N ARG A 286 16.11 1.41 14.75
CA ARG A 286 16.37 1.65 16.18
C ARG A 286 15.12 1.42 17.02
N THR A 287 15.32 0.96 18.24
CA THR A 287 14.29 0.86 19.28
C THR A 287 14.43 2.00 20.28
N TYR A 288 13.30 2.55 20.71
CA TYR A 288 13.18 3.71 21.59
C TYR A 288 12.25 3.41 22.77
N GLN A 289 12.59 3.94 23.95
CA GLN A 289 11.70 4.00 25.10
C GLN A 289 10.90 5.30 25.09
N LEU A 290 9.57 5.19 24.96
CA LEU A 290 8.66 6.32 24.80
C LEU A 290 8.41 7.11 26.09
N ASP A 291 8.84 6.61 27.24
CA ASP A 291 8.87 7.35 28.51
C ASP A 291 10.23 7.97 28.85
N ASN A 292 11.22 7.84 27.95
CA ASN A 292 12.53 8.48 28.03
C ASN A 292 12.60 9.66 27.06
N GLU A 293 12.88 10.85 27.60
CA GLU A 293 12.90 12.10 26.84
C GLU A 293 13.98 12.09 25.73
N LYS A 294 15.18 11.58 26.02
CA LYS A 294 16.29 11.51 25.05
C LYS A 294 16.00 10.54 23.90
N ASP A 295 15.35 9.43 24.21
CA ASP A 295 14.94 8.45 23.20
C ASP A 295 13.85 9.03 22.29
N VAL A 296 12.87 9.73 22.86
CA VAL A 296 11.83 10.41 22.07
C VAL A 296 12.43 11.53 21.22
N GLU A 297 13.35 12.32 21.75
CA GLU A 297 14.08 13.34 20.97
C GLU A 297 14.85 12.70 19.80
N SER A 298 15.58 11.61 20.06
CA SER A 298 16.30 10.87 19.03
C SER A 298 15.36 10.28 17.97
N MET A 299 14.21 9.74 18.39
CA MET A 299 13.18 9.23 17.50
C MET A 299 12.62 10.35 16.61
N THR A 300 12.24 11.49 17.20
CA THR A 300 11.69 12.63 16.46
C THR A 300 12.71 13.20 15.48
N ALA A 301 13.99 13.28 15.84
CA ALA A 301 15.05 13.72 14.93
C ALA A 301 15.17 12.81 13.70
N ARG A 302 15.09 11.48 13.87
CA ARG A 302 15.12 10.55 12.74
C ARG A 302 13.86 10.62 11.89
N ILE A 303 12.69 10.78 12.52
CA ILE A 303 11.43 11.02 11.78
C ILE A 303 11.55 12.30 10.96
N SER A 304 12.09 13.40 11.52
CA SER A 304 12.36 14.63 10.78
C SER A 304 13.27 14.40 9.57
N SER A 305 14.35 13.62 9.70
CA SER A 305 15.20 13.26 8.56
C SER A 305 14.43 12.49 7.47
N ILE A 306 13.51 11.60 7.86
CA ILE A 306 12.63 10.90 6.93
C ILE A 306 11.69 11.89 6.22
N LEU A 307 11.13 12.88 6.93
CA LEU A 307 10.26 13.88 6.32
C LEU A 307 11.04 14.74 5.30
N VAL A 308 12.24 15.19 5.65
CA VAL A 308 13.12 15.95 4.75
C VAL A 308 13.41 15.17 3.46
N TRP A 309 13.69 13.88 3.57
CA TRP A 309 13.86 13.02 2.40
C TRP A 309 12.58 12.85 1.59
N ALA A 310 11.45 12.64 2.26
CA ALA A 310 10.18 12.44 1.59
C ALA A 310 9.82 13.68 0.76
N GLU A 311 10.05 14.88 1.28
CA GLU A 311 9.82 16.15 0.58
C GLU A 311 10.83 16.40 -0.54
N ASN A 312 12.12 16.26 -0.27
CA ASN A 312 13.16 16.71 -1.21
C ASN A 312 13.58 15.66 -2.24
N CYS A 313 13.38 14.37 -1.95
CA CYS A 313 13.85 13.29 -2.81
C CYS A 313 12.70 12.45 -3.34
N ARG A 314 11.89 11.86 -2.45
CA ARG A 314 10.85 10.92 -2.88
C ARG A 314 9.74 11.59 -3.69
N LEU A 315 9.31 12.79 -3.31
CA LEU A 315 8.28 13.53 -4.05
C LEU A 315 8.73 13.87 -5.48
N GLN A 316 10.00 14.20 -5.66
CA GLN A 316 10.56 14.43 -7.00
C GLN A 316 10.52 13.15 -7.82
N SER A 317 10.92 12.00 -7.26
CA SER A 317 10.83 10.71 -7.97
C SER A 317 9.39 10.36 -8.38
N ILE A 318 8.39 10.63 -7.53
CA ILE A 318 6.97 10.44 -7.88
C ILE A 318 6.55 11.39 -9.00
N SER A 319 7.00 12.66 -8.94
CA SER A 319 6.73 13.65 -9.98
C SER A 319 7.33 13.27 -11.32
N ASP A 320 8.52 12.68 -11.32
CA ASP A 320 9.19 12.14 -12.52
C ASP A 320 8.39 10.97 -13.10
N LEU A 321 7.91 10.03 -12.26
CA LEU A 321 7.05 8.92 -12.69
C LEU A 321 5.73 9.41 -13.30
N LEU A 322 5.08 10.41 -12.67
CA LEU A 322 3.88 11.05 -13.23
C LEU A 322 4.16 11.71 -14.58
N SER A 323 5.33 12.33 -14.74
CA SER A 323 5.76 12.94 -15.99
C SER A 323 6.04 11.91 -17.09
N ALA A 324 6.62 10.75 -16.74
CA ALA A 324 6.81 9.63 -17.65
C ALA A 324 5.47 9.03 -18.09
N PHE A 325 4.56 8.82 -17.14
CA PHE A 325 3.21 8.36 -17.41
C PHE A 325 2.43 9.31 -18.32
N ASP A 326 2.51 10.63 -18.09
CA ASP A 326 1.87 11.64 -18.95
C ASP A 326 2.34 11.55 -20.41
N LYS A 327 3.66 11.40 -20.63
CA LYS A 327 4.23 11.20 -21.96
C LYS A 327 3.65 9.96 -22.64
N ARG A 328 3.55 8.84 -21.92
CA ARG A 328 2.96 7.60 -22.43
C ARG A 328 1.48 7.80 -22.80
N VAL A 329 0.71 8.46 -21.95
CA VAL A 329 -0.70 8.75 -22.20
C VAL A 329 -0.87 9.63 -23.45
N LYS A 330 -0.01 10.64 -23.65
CA LYS A 330 0.00 11.48 -24.86
C LYS A 330 0.35 10.70 -26.12
N LEU A 331 1.42 9.89 -26.10
CA LEU A 331 1.80 9.03 -27.24
C LEU A 331 0.69 8.06 -27.65
N CYS A 332 -0.02 7.48 -26.69
CA CYS A 332 -1.18 6.62 -26.99
C CYS A 332 -2.32 7.40 -27.67
N ARG A 333 -2.50 8.69 -27.38
CA ARG A 333 -3.50 9.53 -28.09
C ARG A 333 -3.07 9.86 -29.49
N ASP A 334 -1.81 10.26 -29.68
CA ASP A 334 -1.29 10.65 -30.99
C ASP A 334 -1.33 9.46 -31.96
N ASN A 335 -1.00 8.25 -31.49
CA ASN A 335 -1.13 7.03 -32.27
C ASN A 335 -2.59 6.66 -32.61
N LYS A 336 -3.55 6.91 -31.69
CA LYS A 336 -4.98 6.71 -31.97
C LYS A 336 -5.53 7.76 -32.94
N ALA A 337 -5.06 9.00 -32.85
CA ALA A 337 -5.38 10.06 -33.79
C ALA A 337 -4.81 9.76 -35.19
N GLN A 338 -3.60 9.20 -35.29
CA GLN A 338 -2.99 8.75 -36.54
C GLN A 338 -3.61 7.47 -37.13
N LYS A 339 -4.17 6.58 -36.29
CA LYS A 339 -4.92 5.40 -36.74
C LYS A 339 -6.31 5.73 -37.31
N ARG A 340 -6.75 7.00 -37.30
CA ARG A 340 -7.76 7.47 -38.25
C ARG A 340 -7.07 7.59 -39.61
N SER A 341 -7.19 6.53 -40.39
CA SER A 341 -6.62 6.44 -41.74
C SER A 341 -7.07 7.63 -42.60
N PRO A 342 -6.18 8.31 -43.35
CA PRO A 342 -6.58 9.24 -44.41
C PRO A 342 -7.36 8.58 -45.56
N TYR A 343 -7.46 7.25 -45.54
CA TYR A 343 -8.05 6.41 -46.58
C TYR A 343 -9.33 5.69 -46.11
N ASP A 344 -10.12 6.28 -45.21
CA ASP A 344 -11.53 5.87 -45.11
C ASP A 344 -12.28 6.51 -46.30
N PRO A 345 -12.82 5.72 -47.25
CA PRO A 345 -13.54 6.26 -48.40
C PRO A 345 -14.77 7.04 -47.93
N PRO A 346 -15.06 8.23 -48.48
CA PRO A 346 -16.19 9.06 -48.06
C PRO A 346 -17.57 8.44 -48.33
N GLU A 347 -17.63 7.26 -48.96
CA GLU A 347 -18.86 6.67 -49.50
C GLU A 347 -19.58 5.68 -48.56
N LEU A 348 -19.01 5.38 -47.38
CA LEU A 348 -19.68 4.54 -46.37
C LEU A 348 -20.30 5.34 -45.20
N VAL A 349 -20.28 6.67 -45.26
CA VAL A 349 -20.81 7.54 -44.18
C VAL A 349 -22.34 7.74 -44.27
N THR A 350 -22.99 7.33 -45.37
CA THR A 350 -24.42 7.66 -45.62
C THR A 350 -25.41 6.50 -45.53
N PHE A 351 -25.05 5.35 -44.98
CA PHE A 351 -26.03 4.28 -44.72
C PHE A 351 -25.89 3.72 -43.31
N ASN A 352 -26.52 4.39 -42.33
CA ASN A 352 -27.20 3.78 -41.18
C ASN A 352 -27.72 4.87 -40.21
N THR A 353 -28.76 5.58 -40.62
CA THR A 353 -29.68 6.24 -39.68
C THR A 353 -30.56 5.18 -39.02
N ALA A 354 -30.03 4.53 -37.97
CA ALA A 354 -30.79 3.69 -37.06
C ALA A 354 -31.09 4.47 -35.75
N PRO A 355 -32.23 4.20 -35.09
CA PRO A 355 -32.82 5.11 -34.10
C PRO A 355 -32.00 5.18 -32.81
N ARG A 356 -32.00 6.36 -32.19
CA ARG A 356 -31.33 6.69 -30.92
C ARG A 356 -31.65 5.67 -29.82
N SER A 357 -30.74 4.72 -29.63
CA SER A 357 -30.77 3.71 -28.58
C SER A 357 -30.17 4.23 -27.26
N ARG A 358 -30.66 3.70 -26.13
CA ARG A 358 -30.21 3.95 -24.74
C ARG A 358 -28.68 3.91 -24.52
N THR A 359 -27.92 3.35 -25.45
CA THR A 359 -26.45 3.36 -25.46
C THR A 359 -25.81 4.74 -25.60
N SER A 360 -26.48 5.75 -26.19
CA SER A 360 -25.92 7.11 -26.27
C SER A 360 -25.92 7.82 -24.91
N ILE A 361 -26.93 7.55 -24.08
CA ILE A 361 -27.07 8.10 -22.73
C ILE A 361 -26.04 7.46 -21.79
N ILE A 362 -25.77 6.16 -21.95
CA ILE A 362 -24.73 5.47 -21.17
C ILE A 362 -23.33 5.98 -21.55
N LYS A 363 -23.08 6.26 -22.84
CA LYS A 363 -21.81 6.85 -23.29
C LYS A 363 -21.60 8.28 -22.76
N SER A 364 -22.64 9.11 -22.70
CA SER A 364 -22.51 10.47 -22.14
C SER A 364 -22.27 10.45 -20.63
N VAL A 365 -22.93 9.55 -19.90
CA VAL A 365 -22.70 9.38 -18.45
C VAL A 365 -21.30 8.82 -18.15
N ILE A 366 -20.80 7.88 -18.96
CA ILE A 366 -19.43 7.36 -18.82
C ILE A 366 -18.39 8.45 -19.17
N ALA A 367 -18.61 9.23 -20.23
CA ALA A 367 -17.73 10.35 -20.60
C ALA A 367 -17.68 11.44 -19.51
N GLU A 368 -18.77 11.68 -18.78
CA GLU A 368 -18.79 12.65 -17.66
C GLU A 368 -18.11 12.13 -16.38
N SER A 369 -18.07 10.80 -16.18
CA SER A 369 -17.41 10.15 -15.03
C SER A 369 -15.90 9.93 -15.20
N LEU A 370 -15.40 10.03 -16.42
CA LEU A 370 -14.01 9.78 -16.78
C LEU A 370 -13.13 11.05 -16.57
N PRO A 371 -11.83 10.95 -16.26
CA PRO A 371 -10.94 12.13 -16.20
C PRO A 371 -10.96 12.93 -17.50
N ARG A 372 -10.80 14.27 -17.46
CA ARG A 372 -10.96 15.15 -18.65
C ARG A 372 -10.07 14.73 -19.81
N TRP A 373 -8.90 14.22 -19.50
CA TRP A 373 -7.93 13.68 -20.44
C TRP A 373 -8.44 12.46 -21.24
N SER A 374 -9.46 11.75 -20.76
CA SER A 374 -10.11 10.63 -21.46
C SER A 374 -11.44 11.00 -22.15
N ARG A 375 -11.88 12.27 -22.07
CA ARG A 375 -13.19 12.73 -22.59
C ARG A 375 -13.20 13.12 -24.06
N THR A 376 -12.05 13.26 -24.70
CA THR A 376 -11.96 13.49 -26.15
C THR A 376 -11.81 12.15 -26.88
N ILE A 377 -12.96 11.50 -27.14
CA ILE A 377 -13.11 10.38 -28.08
C ILE A 377 -13.92 10.86 -29.28
#